data_AF-A0A0F9S1X5-F1
#
_entry.id   AF-A0A0F9S1X5-F1
#
_cell.length_a   1.000
_cell.length_b   1.000
_cell.length_c   1.000
_cell.angle_alpha   90.00
_cell.angle_beta   90.00
_cell.angle_gamma   90.00
#
_symmetry.space_group_name_H-M   'P 1'
#
loop_
_entity.id
_entity.type
_entity.pdbx_description
1 polymer ?
#
loop_
_entity_poly.entity_id
_entity_poly.type
_entity_poly.pdbx_seq_one_letter_code
_entity_poly.pdbx_strand_id
1 'polypeptide(L)'
;MLTQRQIDFTLDISNKVPQGQAYMAHYKVKSMAVAKANASRLLTRANIQDYLAKLREPAEKAAIATRDELGETYTTLFNDSGNGVRDRVACGKEIAGLYGYYAPQKNLILGDITIEVIYKDAIE
;
A
#
# COMPACT_ATOMS: atom_id res chain seq x y z
N MET A 1 -10.52 -19.16 17.84
CA MET A 1 -9.58 -18.23 18.49
C MET A 1 -8.17 -18.51 17.95
N LEU A 2 -7.39 -17.48 17.61
CA LEU A 2 -6.02 -17.63 17.12
C LEU A 2 -5.05 -17.71 18.29
N THR A 3 -3.95 -18.46 18.13
CA THR A 3 -2.84 -18.47 19.10
C THR A 3 -1.86 -17.34 18.81
N GLN A 4 -1.04 -16.94 19.80
CA GLN A 4 -0.05 -15.87 19.61
C GLN A 4 0.88 -16.12 18.42
N ARG A 5 1.40 -17.35 18.28
CA ARG A 5 2.25 -17.72 17.12
C ARG A 5 1.55 -17.59 15.77
N GLN A 6 0.24 -17.83 15.73
CA GLN A 6 -0.55 -17.66 14.51
C GLN A 6 -0.77 -16.18 14.19
N ILE A 7 -0.97 -15.36 15.22
CA ILE A 7 -1.06 -13.90 15.09
C ILE A 7 0.25 -13.36 14.50
N ASP A 8 1.38 -13.68 15.13
CA ASP A 8 2.70 -13.20 14.72
C ASP A 8 3.05 -13.67 13.29
N PHE A 9 2.76 -14.93 12.96
CA PHE A 9 2.88 -15.43 11.59
C PHE A 9 2.03 -14.63 10.60
N THR A 10 0.78 -14.33 10.93
CA THR A 10 -0.13 -13.62 10.01
C THR A 10 0.30 -12.17 9.81
N LEU A 11 0.86 -11.53 10.85
CA LEU A 11 1.47 -10.19 10.75
C LEU A 11 2.65 -10.18 9.79
N ASP A 12 3.56 -11.16 9.88
CA ASP A 12 4.69 -11.28 8.96
C ASP A 12 4.24 -11.44 7.49
N ILE A 13 3.18 -12.23 7.26
CA ILE A 13 2.58 -12.37 5.92
C ILE A 13 1.98 -11.04 5.43
N SER A 14 1.31 -10.28 6.30
CA SER A 14 0.80 -8.95 5.99
C SER A 14 1.93 -8.00 5.57
N ASN A 15 3.07 -8.09 6.26
CA ASN A 15 4.30 -7.33 5.98
C ASN A 15 5.13 -7.89 4.80
N LYS A 16 4.55 -8.78 3.98
CA LYS A 16 5.16 -9.36 2.78
C LYS A 16 6.41 -10.21 3.04
N VAL A 17 6.58 -10.72 4.26
CA VAL A 17 7.64 -11.70 4.55
C VAL A 17 7.33 -13.02 3.80
N PRO A 18 8.32 -13.65 3.14
CA PRO A 18 8.12 -14.92 2.45
C PRO A 18 7.55 -16.00 3.40
N GLN A 19 6.52 -16.73 2.94
CA GLN A 19 5.74 -17.66 3.77
C GLN A 19 6.58 -18.67 4.58
N GLY A 20 7.60 -19.25 3.94
CA GLY A 20 8.49 -20.20 4.60
C GLY A 20 9.33 -19.55 5.71
N GLN A 21 9.78 -18.31 5.50
CA GLN A 21 10.55 -17.56 6.50
C GLN A 21 9.67 -17.15 7.68
N ALA A 22 8.48 -16.60 7.39
CA ALA A 22 7.49 -16.25 8.42
C ALA A 22 7.14 -17.48 9.27
N TYR A 23 6.96 -18.65 8.66
CA TYR A 23 6.67 -19.87 9.41
C TYR A 23 7.86 -20.33 10.26
N MET A 24 9.09 -20.26 9.76
CA MET A 24 10.28 -20.64 10.52
C MET A 24 10.55 -19.72 11.73
N ALA A 25 10.16 -18.44 11.64
CA ALA A 25 10.30 -17.49 12.74
C ALA A 25 9.48 -17.90 13.98
N HIS A 26 8.29 -18.49 13.76
CA HIS A 26 7.33 -18.78 14.84
C HIS A 26 7.18 -20.28 15.15
N TYR A 27 7.65 -21.15 14.25
CA TYR A 27 7.51 -22.60 14.37
C TYR A 27 8.84 -23.33 14.15
N LYS A 28 9.15 -24.24 15.07
CA LYS A 28 10.32 -25.14 14.94
C LYS A 28 10.08 -26.13 13.80
N VAL A 29 10.86 -26.00 12.73
CA VAL A 29 10.82 -26.91 11.58
C VAL A 29 12.23 -27.23 11.10
N LYS A 30 12.43 -28.43 10.56
CA LYS A 30 13.75 -28.97 10.20
C LYS A 30 14.30 -28.43 8.89
N SER A 31 13.45 -27.90 8.00
CA SER A 31 13.88 -27.38 6.71
C SER A 31 12.90 -26.35 6.15
N MET A 32 13.39 -25.52 5.23
CA MET A 32 12.60 -24.50 4.53
C MET A 32 11.49 -25.13 3.67
N ALA A 33 11.71 -26.32 3.10
CA ALA A 33 10.70 -27.03 2.33
C ALA A 33 9.48 -27.42 3.20
N VAL A 34 9.75 -27.94 4.39
CA VAL A 34 8.70 -28.28 5.37
C VAL A 34 8.01 -27.01 5.88
N ALA A 35 8.77 -25.93 6.09
CA ALA A 35 8.22 -24.64 6.49
C ALA A 35 7.21 -24.11 5.47
N LYS A 36 7.58 -24.07 4.18
CA LYS A 36 6.71 -23.62 3.09
C LYS A 36 5.42 -24.44 3.01
N ALA A 37 5.53 -25.77 3.02
CA ALA A 37 4.36 -26.65 2.95
C ALA A 37 3.38 -26.43 4.12
N ASN A 38 3.91 -26.27 5.34
CA ASN A 38 3.07 -26.01 6.50
C ASN A 38 2.52 -24.58 6.53
N ALA A 39 3.28 -23.59 6.06
CA ALA A 39 2.80 -22.22 5.89
C ALA A 39 1.61 -22.16 4.94
N SER A 40 1.69 -22.84 3.79
CA SER A 40 0.57 -22.93 2.84
C SER A 40 -0.67 -23.56 3.47
N ARG A 41 -0.52 -24.64 4.25
CA ARG A 41 -1.63 -25.27 5.00
C ARG A 41 -2.19 -24.37 6.10
N LEU A 42 -1.35 -23.57 6.74
CA LEU A 42 -1.80 -22.64 7.77
C LEU A 42 -2.62 -21.51 7.15
N LEU A 43 -2.18 -21.00 6.00
CA LEU A 43 -2.88 -19.97 5.25
C LEU A 43 -4.23 -20.44 4.71
N THR A 44 -4.48 -21.73 4.49
CA THR A 44 -5.80 -22.20 4.05
C THR A 44 -6.86 -22.22 5.17
N ARG A 45 -6.48 -21.95 6.43
CA ARG A 45 -7.44 -21.97 7.54
C ARG A 45 -8.31 -20.70 7.56
N ALA A 46 -9.62 -20.88 7.67
CA ALA A 46 -10.60 -19.78 7.66
C ALA A 46 -10.28 -18.69 8.69
N ASN A 47 -9.98 -19.07 9.94
CA ASN A 47 -9.66 -18.11 11.00
C ASN A 47 -8.37 -17.29 10.75
N ILE A 48 -7.42 -17.82 9.97
CA ILE A 48 -6.21 -17.09 9.56
C ILE A 48 -6.56 -16.12 8.43
N GLN A 49 -7.35 -16.57 7.46
CA GLN A 49 -7.83 -15.72 6.35
C GLN A 49 -8.67 -14.55 6.86
N ASP A 50 -9.59 -14.80 7.80
CA ASP A 50 -10.41 -13.75 8.41
C ASP A 50 -9.56 -12.69 9.11
N TYR A 51 -8.50 -13.12 9.82
CA TYR A 51 -7.60 -12.19 10.50
C TYR A 51 -6.71 -11.43 9.51
N LEU A 52 -6.24 -12.11 8.46
CA LEU A 52 -5.49 -11.46 7.38
C LEU A 52 -6.35 -10.42 6.63
N ALA A 53 -7.64 -10.70 6.43
CA ALA A 53 -8.58 -9.74 5.87
C ALA A 53 -8.76 -8.52 6.78
N LYS A 54 -8.91 -8.72 8.09
CA LYS A 54 -8.95 -7.61 9.07
C LYS A 54 -7.69 -6.75 9.08
N LEU A 55 -6.51 -7.36 8.88
CA LEU A 55 -5.26 -6.62 8.77
C LEU A 55 -5.16 -5.81 7.46
N ARG A 56 -5.88 -6.23 6.41
CA ARG A 56 -5.97 -5.51 5.12
C ARG A 56 -7.05 -4.44 5.13
N GLU A 57 -8.09 -4.58 5.94
CA GLU A 57 -9.23 -3.65 6.00
C GLU A 57 -8.83 -2.17 6.20
N PRO A 58 -7.84 -1.81 7.04
CA PRO A 58 -7.38 -0.42 7.14
C PRO A 58 -6.70 0.09 5.85
N ALA A 59 -5.97 -0.78 5.15
CA ALA A 59 -5.31 -0.43 3.89
C ALA A 59 -6.32 -0.31 2.74
N GLU A 60 -7.37 -1.15 2.74
CA GLU A 60 -8.47 -1.05 1.79
C GLU A 60 -9.34 0.17 2.06
N LYS A 61 -9.66 0.50 3.32
CA LYS A 61 -10.35 1.77 3.65
C LYS A 61 -9.51 3.01 3.34
N ALA A 62 -8.19 2.95 3.48
CA ALA A 62 -7.29 4.01 3.02
C ALA A 62 -7.26 4.12 1.48
N ALA A 63 -7.39 3.00 0.77
CA ALA A 63 -7.54 2.97 -0.69
C ALA A 63 -8.95 3.38 -1.16
N ILE A 64 -9.96 3.25 -0.30
CA ILE A 64 -11.36 3.66 -0.49
C ILE A 64 -11.65 4.99 0.24
N ALA A 65 -10.63 5.75 0.64
CA ALA A 65 -10.89 7.15 0.94
C ALA A 65 -11.32 7.79 -0.38
N THR A 66 -12.56 8.26 -0.45
CA THR A 66 -13.08 8.89 -1.65
C THR A 66 -12.17 10.05 -2.03
N ARG A 67 -12.07 10.39 -3.32
CA ARG A 67 -11.25 11.51 -3.79
C ARG A 67 -11.48 12.77 -2.96
N ASP A 68 -12.73 12.98 -2.53
CA ASP A 68 -13.15 14.13 -1.75
C ASP A 68 -12.66 14.04 -0.30
N GLU A 69 -12.72 12.88 0.37
CA GLU A 69 -12.16 12.67 1.72
C GLU A 69 -10.62 12.82 1.75
N LEU A 70 -9.93 12.32 0.71
CA LEU A 70 -8.49 12.53 0.56
C LEU A 70 -8.17 14.00 0.31
N GLY A 71 -8.95 14.65 -0.56
CA GLY A 71 -8.85 16.08 -0.84
C GLY A 71 -9.00 16.93 0.41
N GLU A 72 -10.02 16.66 1.23
CA GLU A 72 -10.24 17.33 2.51
C GLU A 72 -9.07 17.11 3.47
N THR A 73 -8.63 15.86 3.65
CA THR A 73 -7.52 15.51 4.54
C THR A 73 -6.23 16.22 4.15
N TYR A 74 -5.84 16.16 2.87
CA TYR A 74 -4.64 16.85 2.41
C TYR A 74 -4.79 18.37 2.46
N THR A 75 -5.98 18.91 2.23
CA THR A 75 -6.25 20.37 2.34
C THR A 75 -6.11 20.85 3.78
N THR A 76 -6.62 20.11 4.76
CA THR A 76 -6.43 20.42 6.18
C THR A 76 -4.95 20.42 6.56
N LEU A 77 -4.20 19.38 6.15
CA LEU A 77 -2.76 19.30 6.42
C LEU A 77 -1.95 20.39 5.69
N PHE A 78 -2.37 20.78 4.49
CA PHE A 78 -1.76 21.87 3.71
C PHE A 78 -1.96 23.24 4.37
N ASN A 79 -3.14 23.48 4.96
CA ASN A 79 -3.50 24.76 5.58
C ASN A 79 -3.02 24.89 7.02
N ASP A 80 -2.68 23.80 7.70
CA ASP A 80 -2.15 23.83 9.06
C ASP A 80 -0.75 24.49 9.10
N SER A 81 -0.68 25.66 9.74
CA SER A 81 0.56 26.43 9.93
C SER A 81 1.55 25.76 10.91
N GLY A 82 1.10 24.76 11.68
CA GLY A 82 1.97 23.95 12.52
C GLY A 82 2.81 22.94 11.74
N ASN A 83 2.41 22.61 10.50
CA ASN A 83 3.16 21.69 9.65
C ASN A 83 4.32 22.39 8.94
N GLY A 84 5.44 21.69 8.82
CA GLY A 84 6.62 22.19 8.12
C GLY A 84 6.34 22.45 6.63
N VAL A 85 7.05 23.42 6.05
CA VAL A 85 6.91 23.79 4.62
C VAL A 85 7.06 22.57 3.70
N ARG A 86 7.96 21.63 4.04
CA ARG A 86 8.16 20.40 3.28
C ARG A 86 6.90 19.52 3.23
N ASP A 87 6.24 19.34 4.38
CA ASP A 87 5.08 18.46 4.50
C ASP A 87 3.86 19.09 3.83
N ARG A 88 3.73 20.41 3.95
CA ARG A 88 2.71 21.19 3.22
C ARG A 88 2.93 21.11 1.71
N VAL A 89 4.16 21.23 1.22
CA VAL A 89 4.47 21.05 -0.21
C VAL A 89 4.14 19.63 -0.70
N ALA A 90 4.39 18.61 0.11
CA ALA A 90 4.00 17.24 -0.22
C ALA A 90 2.47 17.10 -0.33
N CYS A 91 1.71 17.62 0.64
CA CYS A 91 0.24 17.62 0.59
C CYS A 91 -0.29 18.36 -0.65
N GLY A 92 0.29 19.50 -1.00
CA GLY A 92 -0.09 20.26 -2.21
C GLY A 92 0.10 19.46 -3.50
N LYS A 93 1.10 18.59 -3.58
CA LYS A 93 1.31 17.70 -4.74
C LYS A 93 0.27 16.59 -4.82
N GLU A 94 -0.09 16.00 -3.68
CA GLU A 94 -1.16 14.99 -3.62
C GLU A 94 -2.51 15.60 -4.01
N ILE A 95 -2.84 16.81 -3.51
CA ILE A 95 -4.03 17.57 -3.93
C ILE A 95 -4.03 17.78 -5.44
N ALA A 96 -2.93 18.30 -6.01
CA ALA A 96 -2.81 18.53 -7.44
C ALA A 96 -3.03 17.23 -8.26
N GLY A 97 -2.46 16.11 -7.78
CA GLY A 97 -2.66 14.79 -8.39
C GLY A 97 -4.10 14.30 -8.35
N LEU A 98 -4.86 14.56 -7.28
CA LEU A 98 -6.29 14.20 -7.17
C LEU A 98 -7.16 14.94 -8.20
N TYR A 99 -6.78 16.16 -8.58
CA TYR A 99 -7.47 16.98 -9.57
C TYR A 99 -6.87 16.87 -10.99
N GLY A 100 -5.90 15.98 -11.21
CA GLY A 100 -5.29 15.74 -12.52
C GLY A 100 -4.22 16.76 -12.94
N TYR A 101 -3.79 17.63 -12.02
CA TYR A 101 -2.69 18.57 -12.25
C TYR A 101 -1.35 17.92 -11.91
N TYR A 102 -0.71 17.36 -12.92
CA TYR A 102 0.64 16.81 -12.78
C TYR A 102 1.68 17.85 -13.19
N ALA A 103 2.78 17.94 -12.44
CA ALA A 103 3.93 18.71 -12.89
C ALA A 103 4.41 18.11 -14.24
N PRO A 104 4.75 18.95 -15.24
CA PRO A 104 5.31 18.45 -16.48
C PRO A 104 6.53 17.61 -16.15
N GLN A 105 6.52 16.34 -16.57
CA GLN A 105 7.68 15.49 -16.40
C GLN A 105 8.84 16.17 -17.12
N LYS A 106 9.96 16.38 -16.42
CA LYS A 106 11.22 16.69 -17.08
C LYS A 106 11.47 15.54 -18.06
N ASN A 107 11.39 15.83 -19.36
CA ASN A 107 11.62 14.86 -20.42
C ASN A 107 12.94 14.11 -20.13
N LEU A 108 12.84 12.82 -19.80
CA LEU A 108 13.97 11.92 -19.86
C LEU A 108 14.10 11.50 -21.33
N ILE A 109 15.03 12.11 -22.05
CA ILE A 109 15.34 11.72 -23.44
C ILE A 109 16.03 10.35 -23.38
N LEU A 110 15.30 9.30 -23.74
CA LEU A 110 15.81 7.94 -23.97
C LEU A 110 15.78 7.68 -25.49
N GLY A 111 16.72 8.27 -26.22
CA GLY A 111 16.91 8.01 -27.67
C GLY A 111 15.78 8.49 -28.61
N ASP A 112 15.87 8.05 -29.87
CA ASP A 112 15.20 8.58 -31.08
C ASP A 112 13.68 8.37 -31.19
N ILE A 113 12.98 8.02 -30.10
CA ILE A 113 11.52 7.90 -30.12
C ILE A 113 10.93 8.95 -29.20
N THR A 114 10.49 10.05 -29.81
CA THR A 114 9.65 11.04 -29.14
C THR A 114 8.21 10.55 -29.19
N ILE A 115 7.67 10.10 -28.04
CA ILE A 115 6.23 9.84 -27.90
C ILE A 115 5.61 11.13 -27.34
N GLU A 116 4.91 11.86 -28.20
CA GLU A 116 4.14 13.03 -27.83
C GLU A 116 2.70 12.59 -27.52
N VAL A 117 2.30 12.66 -26.25
CA VAL A 117 0.91 12.38 -25.84
C VAL A 117 0.15 13.70 -25.80
N ILE A 118 -0.63 13.95 -26.85
CA ILE A 118 -1.50 15.13 -26.97
C ILE A 118 -2.88 14.75 -26.39
N TYR A 119 -3.26 15.38 -25.29
CA TYR A 119 -4.64 15.31 -24.80
C TYR A 119 -5.49 16.31 -25.57
N LYS A 120 -6.58 15.81 -26.16
CA LYS A 120 -7.61 16.65 -26.76
C LYS A 120 -8.59 17.01 -25.65
N ASP A 121 -8.65 18.29 -25.28
CA ASP A 121 -9.67 18.78 -24.35
C ASP A 121 -11.05 18.40 -24.89
N ALA A 122 -11.86 17.76 -24.04
CA ALA A 122 -13.29 17.62 -24.29
C ALA A 122 -13.91 19.01 -24.10
N ILE A 123 -14.14 19.69 -25.21
CA ILE A 123 -14.85 20.97 -25.25
C ILE A 123 -16.33 20.67 -24.93
N GLU A 124 -16.86 21.27 -23.87
CA GLU A 124 -18.30 21.56 -23.72
C GLU A 124 -18.65 22.87 -24.46
#